data_AF-A0A8C5T567-F1
#
_entry.id   AF-A0A8C5T567-F1
#
_cell.length_a   1.000
_cell.length_b   1.000
_cell.length_c   1.000
_cell.angle_alpha   90.00
_cell.angle_beta   90.00
_cell.angle_gamma   90.00
#
_symmetry.space_group_name_H-M   'P 1'
#
loop_
_entity.id
_entity.type
_entity.pdbx_description
1 polymer ?
#
loop_
_entity_poly.entity_id
_entity_poly.type
_entity_poly.pdbx_seq_one_letter_code
_entity_poly.pdbx_strand_id
1 'polypeptide(L)' 'MQHQPLELLVRSPAQRHRDLRLSAEPAWTVRRLKTELRRLLGLGGLPRDTGADA' A
#
# COMPACT_ATOMS: atom_id res chain seq x y z
N MET A 1 11.94 13.47 18.92
CA MET A 1 10.52 13.82 18.68
C MET A 1 9.80 12.53 18.36
N GLN A 2 8.78 12.15 19.15
CA GLN A 2 7.97 10.99 18.82
C GLN A 2 7.03 11.39 17.69
N HIS A 3 7.24 10.84 16.50
CA HIS A 3 6.39 11.09 15.35
C HIS A 3 5.29 10.06 15.38
N GLN A 4 4.05 10.50 15.54
CA GLN A 4 2.89 9.61 15.48
C GLN A 4 2.61 9.25 14.02
N PRO A 5 2.19 8.00 13.74
CA PRO A 5 1.79 7.61 12.40
C PRO A 5 0.62 8.45 11.89
N LEU A 6 0.66 8.80 10.60
CA LEU A 6 -0.37 9.54 9.89
C LEU A 6 -1.24 8.56 9.11
N GLU A 7 -2.56 8.69 9.23
CA GLU A 7 -3.50 7.95 8.38
C GLU A 7 -3.70 8.70 7.06
N LEU A 8 -3.32 8.07 5.94
CA LEU A 8 -3.47 8.60 4.59
C LEU A 8 -4.58 7.85 3.86
N LEU A 9 -5.56 8.58 3.30
CA LEU A 9 -6.55 8.04 2.38
C LEU A 9 -6.02 8.12 0.95
N VAL A 10 -5.74 6.97 0.34
CA VAL A 10 -5.26 6.87 -1.03
C VAL A 10 -6.41 6.49 -1.96
N ARG A 11 -6.70 7.37 -2.90
CA ARG A 11 -7.75 7.19 -3.90
C ARG A 11 -7.16 6.76 -5.23
N SER A 12 -7.85 5.82 -5.89
CA SER A 12 -7.43 5.36 -7.21
C SER A 12 -8.01 6.23 -8.32
N PRO A 13 -7.21 6.65 -9.31
CA PRO A 13 -7.75 7.28 -10.52
C PRO A 13 -8.79 6.36 -11.17
N ALA A 14 -9.92 6.94 -11.59
CA ALA A 14 -11.04 6.22 -12.19
C ALA A 14 -11.55 5.01 -11.38
N GLN A 15 -11.36 5.00 -10.06
CA GLN A 15 -11.77 3.91 -9.16
C GLN A 15 -11.20 2.53 -9.56
N ARG A 16 -10.02 2.49 -10.22
CA ARG A 16 -9.38 1.23 -10.63
C ARG A 16 -9.08 0.31 -9.45
N HIS A 17 -8.89 0.89 -8.27
CA HIS A 17 -8.74 0.20 -6.99
C HIS A 17 -9.66 0.84 -5.95
N ARG A 18 -10.06 0.06 -4.95
CA ARG A 18 -10.77 0.58 -3.78
C ARG A 18 -9.88 1.59 -3.05
N ASP A 19 -10.52 2.55 -2.39
CA ASP A 19 -9.81 3.49 -1.52
C ASP A 19 -9.07 2.70 -0.43
N LEU A 20 -7.81 3.09 -0.20
CA LEU A 20 -6.93 2.45 0.78
C LEU A 20 -6.60 3.42 1.90
N ARG A 21 -6.65 2.92 3.13
CA ARG A 21 -6.10 3.61 4.29
C ARG A 21 -4.69 3.11 4.53
N LEU A 22 -3.73 4.03 4.56
CA LEU A 22 -2.32 3.74 4.77
C LEU A 22 -1.83 4.48 6.02
N SER A 23 -1.36 3.73 7.01
CA SER A 23 -0.63 4.30 8.16
C SER A 23 0.82 4.57 7.75
N ALA A 24 1.21 5.84 7.69
CA ALA A 24 2.52 6.27 7.23
C ALA A 24 3.28 7.01 8.33
N GLU A 25 4.57 6.72 8.49
CA GLU A 25 5.43 7.53 9.34
C GLU A 25 5.70 8.90 8.69
N PRO A 26 5.68 10.02 9.42
CA PRO A 26 5.98 11.35 8.88
C PRO A 26 7.36 11.46 8.20
N ALA A 27 8.30 10.58 8.54
CA ALA A 27 9.62 10.51 7.93
C ALA A 27 9.62 9.80 6.55
N TRP A 28 8.51 9.18 6.13
CA TRP A 28 8.44 8.50 4.85
C TRP A 28 8.45 9.48 3.69
N THR A 29 9.33 9.22 2.72
CA THR A 29 9.31 9.93 1.45
C THR A 29 8.16 9.43 0.57
N VAL A 30 7.76 10.25 -0.41
CA VAL A 30 6.79 9.86 -1.44
C VAL A 30 7.21 8.59 -2.18
N ARG A 31 8.52 8.37 -2.38
CA ARG A 31 9.04 7.14 -2.99
C ARG A 31 8.71 5.91 -2.14
N ARG A 32 8.85 5.99 -0.82
CA ARG A 32 8.50 4.90 0.10
C ARG A 32 7.00 4.63 0.09
N LEU A 33 6.18 5.69 0.12
CA LEU A 33 4.71 5.58 0.01
C LEU A 33 4.30 4.84 -1.26
N LYS A 34 4.86 5.20 -2.42
CA LYS A 34 4.59 4.53 -3.70
C LYS A 34 5.01 3.05 -3.70
N THR A 35 6.14 2.72 -3.06
CA THR A 35 6.56 1.32 -2.92
C THR A 35 5.59 0.52 -2.07
N GLU A 36 5.13 1.07 -0.95
CA GLU A 36 4.17 0.41 -0.08
C GLU A 36 2.81 0.23 -0.78
N LEU A 37 2.35 1.24 -1.52
CA LEU A 37 1.13 1.14 -2.32
C LEU A 37 1.22 0.04 -3.39
N ARG A 38 2.37 -0.10 -4.07
CA ARG A 38 2.56 -1.20 -5.02
C ARG A 38 2.49 -2.57 -4.36
N ARG A 39 3.03 -2.72 -3.14
CA ARG A 39 2.95 -3.95 -2.36
C ARG A 39 1.49 -4.27 -2.00
N LEU A 40 0.75 -3.30 -1.46
CA LEU A 40 -0.65 -3.49 -1.07
C LEU A 40 -1.57 -3.80 -2.26
N LEU A 41 -1.31 -3.21 -3.42
CA LEU A 41 -2.08 -3.43 -4.63
C LEU A 41 -1.63 -4.66 -5.44
N GLY A 42 -0.63 -5.41 -4.97
CA GLY A 42 -0.07 -6.54 -5.72
C GLY A 42 0.56 -6.15 -7.06
N LEU A 43 0.97 -4.89 -7.22
CA LEU A 43 1.59 -4.34 -8.43
C LEU A 43 3.10 -4.60 -8.49
N GLY A 44 3.68 -5.21 -7.45
CA GLY A 44 5.02 -5.78 -7.46
C GLY A 44 4.87 -7.29 -7.51
N GLY A 45 5.13 -7.89 -8.67
CA GLY A 45 4.81 -9.29 -8.97
C GLY A 45 5.20 -10.28 -7.87
N LEU A 46 4.23 -11.09 -7.48
CA LEU A 46 4.42 -12.41 -6.89
C LEU A 46 3.64 -13.41 -7.76
N PRO A 47 4.18 -14.59 -8.09
CA PRO A 47 3.40 -15.67 -8.68
C PRO A 47 2.24 -16.05 -7.76
N ARG A 48 1.09 -16.32 -8.37
CA ARG A 48 -0.08 -16.91 -7.69
C ARG A 48 0.23 -18.37 -7.42
N ASP A 49 1.01 -18.66 -6.40
CA ASP A 49 1.12 -20.00 -5.84
C ASP A 49 0.05 -20.16 -4.76
N THR A 50 -1.23 -20.14 -5.17
CA THR A 50 -2.31 -20.64 -4.32
C THR A 50 -2.40 -22.14 -4.55
N GLY A 51 -1.51 -22.88 -3.89
CA GLY A 51 -1.60 -24.32 -3.70
C GLY A 51 -1.65 -24.63 -2.21
N ALA A 52 -2.85 -24.90 -1.70
CA ALA A 52 -3.11 -25.67 -0.48
C ALA A 52 -4.63 -25.77 -0.29
N ASP A 53 -5.25 -26.82 -0.85
CA ASP A 53 -5.89 -27.91 -0.09
C ASP A 53 -6.71 -28.77 -1.07
N ALA A 54 -6.20 -29.97 -1.37
CA ALA A 54 -6.89 -31.08 -2.02
C ALA A 54 -6.36 -32.39 -1.44
#